data_AF-A0A2D6E2K2-F1
#
_entry.id   AF-A0A2D6E2K2-F1
#
_cell.length_a   1.000
_cell.length_b   1.000
_cell.length_c   1.000
_cell.angle_alpha   90.00
_cell.angle_beta   90.00
_cell.angle_gamma   90.00
#
_symmetry.space_group_name_H-M   'P 1'
#
loop_
_entity.id
_entity.type
_entity.pdbx_description
1 polymer ?
#
loop_
_entity_poly.entity_id
_entity_poly.type
_entity_poly.pdbx_seq_one_letter_code
_entity_poly.pdbx_strand_id
1 'polypeptide(L)'
;MRSGNEVKSYVLFQINRGVVDLYKKYIIMTEDLRNEHLRFIQELEENNSKESLRKIDYFDDSKYNYIRKKILDAGNEVIRDLEKNFDMIEVRISSEYLETITRKDRKKEDYEKLENSL
;
A
#
# COMPACT_ATOMS: atom_id res chain seq x y z
N MET A 1 -11.35 -19.95 22.14
CA MET A 1 -11.65 -18.60 21.59
C MET A 1 -10.38 -17.74 21.38
N ARG A 2 -9.24 -18.32 20.95
CA ARG A 2 -8.03 -17.54 20.59
C ARG A 2 -7.93 -17.20 19.09
N SER A 3 -8.60 -17.95 18.21
CA SER A 3 -8.42 -17.83 16.76
C SER A 3 -9.03 -16.58 16.11
N GLY A 4 -10.12 -16.02 16.65
CA GLY A 4 -10.79 -14.86 16.03
C GLY A 4 -9.92 -13.59 16.01
N ASN A 5 -9.14 -13.37 17.07
CA ASN A 5 -8.30 -12.17 17.20
C ASN A 5 -7.02 -12.26 16.35
N GLU A 6 -6.50 -13.47 16.16
CA GLU A 6 -5.37 -13.76 15.27
C GLU A 6 -5.77 -13.54 13.80
N VAL A 7 -6.95 -14.03 13.40
CA VAL A 7 -7.49 -13.81 12.05
C VAL A 7 -7.73 -12.33 11.79
N LYS A 8 -8.35 -11.63 12.75
CA LYS A 8 -8.57 -10.18 12.67
C LYS A 8 -7.25 -9.43 12.47
N SER A 9 -6.25 -9.73 13.30
CA SER A 9 -4.92 -9.13 13.19
C SER A 9 -4.26 -9.40 11.84
N TYR A 10 -4.39 -10.62 11.32
CA TYR A 10 -3.87 -10.97 10.00
C TYR A 10 -4.54 -10.17 8.89
N VAL A 11 -5.88 -10.09 8.87
CA VAL A 11 -6.63 -9.35 7.84
C VAL A 11 -6.26 -7.86 7.88
N LEU A 12 -6.28 -7.27 9.08
CA LEU A 12 -5.91 -5.87 9.28
C LEU A 12 -4.48 -5.58 8.81
N PHE A 13 -3.53 -6.48 9.11
CA PHE A 13 -2.16 -6.38 8.61
C PHE A 13 -2.09 -6.38 7.08
N GLN A 14 -2.82 -7.29 6.41
CA GLN A 14 -2.83 -7.34 4.94
C GLN A 14 -3.43 -6.07 4.32
N ILE A 15 -4.52 -5.56 4.89
CA ILE A 15 -5.14 -4.32 4.40
C ILE A 15 -4.20 -3.13 4.64
N ASN A 16 -3.63 -2.99 5.83
CA ASN A 16 -2.67 -1.93 6.15
C ASN A 16 -1.48 -1.96 5.17
N ARG A 17 -0.94 -3.13 4.87
CA ARG A 17 0.11 -3.29 3.85
C ARG A 17 -0.35 -2.83 2.47
N GLY A 18 -1.56 -3.21 2.06
CA GLY A 18 -2.15 -2.77 0.79
C GLY A 18 -2.31 -1.25 0.70
N VAL A 19 -2.78 -0.61 1.77
CA VAL A 19 -2.88 0.87 1.86
C VAL A 19 -1.50 1.51 1.79
N VAL A 20 -0.50 0.92 2.47
CA VAL A 20 0.89 1.38 2.43
C VAL A 20 1.47 1.33 1.03
N ASP A 21 1.26 0.23 0.34
CA ASP A 21 1.75 0.06 -1.03
C ASP A 21 1.03 1.00 -2.00
N LEU A 22 -0.25 1.31 -1.76
CA LEU A 22 -1.02 2.27 -2.56
C LEU A 22 -0.45 3.69 -2.45
N TYR A 23 -0.25 4.22 -1.24
CA TYR A 23 0.25 5.60 -1.12
C TYR A 23 1.70 5.72 -1.60
N LYS A 24 2.52 4.66 -1.49
CA LYS A 24 3.87 4.62 -2.09
C LYS A 24 3.80 4.78 -3.61
N LYS A 25 2.87 4.07 -4.27
CA LYS A 25 2.65 4.21 -5.72
C LYS A 25 2.24 5.63 -6.08
N TYR A 26 1.37 6.27 -5.30
CA TYR A 26 1.00 7.67 -5.54
C TYR A 26 2.16 8.64 -5.35
N ILE A 27 3.07 8.39 -4.40
CA ILE A 27 4.30 9.19 -4.26
C ILE A 27 5.16 9.04 -5.52
N ILE A 28 5.37 7.83 -6.01
CA ILE A 28 6.14 7.57 -7.25
C ILE A 28 5.50 8.29 -8.43
N MET A 29 4.18 8.17 -8.63
CA MET A 29 3.49 8.88 -9.70
C MET A 29 3.62 10.41 -9.59
N THR A 30 3.61 10.94 -8.37
CA THR A 30 3.82 12.38 -8.12
C THR A 30 5.25 12.80 -8.46
N GLU A 31 6.23 11.95 -8.18
CA GLU A 31 7.63 12.18 -8.55
C GLU A 31 7.83 12.13 -10.06
N ASP A 32 7.20 11.18 -10.75
CA ASP A 32 7.21 11.09 -12.21
C ASP A 32 6.62 12.37 -12.84
N LEU A 33 5.47 12.84 -12.35
CA LEU A 33 4.86 14.09 -12.81
C LEU A 33 5.74 15.32 -12.56
N ARG A 34 6.42 15.37 -11.41
CA ARG A 34 7.39 16.44 -11.12
C ARG A 34 8.56 16.39 -12.11
N ASN A 35 9.07 15.20 -12.42
CA ASN A 35 10.16 15.03 -13.37
C ASN A 35 9.75 15.43 -14.80
N GLU A 36 8.53 15.10 -15.21
CA GLU A 36 7.97 15.58 -16.49
C GLU A 36 7.84 17.10 -16.52
N HIS A 37 7.33 17.71 -15.45
CA HIS A 37 7.26 19.17 -15.33
C HIS A 37 8.64 19.84 -15.37
N LEU A 38 9.64 19.27 -14.69
CA LEU A 38 11.02 19.78 -14.73
C LEU A 38 11.61 19.74 -16.14
N ARG A 39 11.38 18.66 -16.90
CA ARG A 39 11.80 18.57 -18.31
C ARG A 39 11.09 19.61 -19.17
N PHE A 40 9.80 19.81 -18.97
CA PHE A 40 9.03 20.83 -19.68
C PHE A 40 9.58 22.24 -19.41
N ILE A 41 9.89 22.58 -18.16
CA ILE A 41 10.51 23.87 -17.83
C ILE A 41 11.89 24.02 -18.47
N GLN A 42 12.71 22.96 -18.49
CA GLN A 42 14.02 22.97 -19.15
C GLN A 42 13.91 23.25 -20.66
N GLU A 43 12.95 22.65 -21.36
CA GLU A 43 12.72 22.93 -22.79
C GLU A 43 12.33 24.40 -23.05
N LEU A 44 11.63 25.02 -22.10
CA LEU A 44 11.24 26.43 -22.21
C LEU A 44 12.38 27.41 -21.89
N GLU A 45 13.46 26.97 -21.24
CA GLU A 45 14.62 27.83 -20.89
C GLU A 45 15.31 28.43 -22.12
N GLU A 46 15.26 27.75 -23.27
CA GLU A 46 15.94 28.20 -24.49
C GLU A 46 15.33 29.49 -25.09
N ASN A 47 14.04 29.72 -24.86
CA ASN A 47 13.29 30.79 -25.52
C ASN A 47 12.65 31.81 -24.57
N ASN A 48 12.80 31.62 -23.25
CA ASN A 48 12.12 32.43 -22.25
C ASN A 48 13.08 32.99 -21.19
N SER A 49 12.71 34.11 -20.60
CA SER A 49 13.45 34.66 -19.47
C SER A 49 13.21 33.82 -18.21
N LYS A 50 14.23 33.73 -17.34
CA LYS A 50 14.13 33.05 -16.04
C LYS A 50 12.99 33.58 -15.16
N GLU A 51 12.64 34.87 -15.31
CA GLU A 51 11.54 35.47 -14.55
C GLU A 51 10.17 34.94 -15.01
N SER A 52 9.97 34.78 -16.31
CA SER A 52 8.75 34.19 -16.86
C SER A 52 8.61 32.72 -16.44
N LEU A 53 9.71 31.97 -16.46
CA LEU A 53 9.74 30.56 -16.07
C LEU A 53 9.37 30.34 -14.60
N ARG A 54 9.85 31.20 -13.70
CA ARG A 54 9.46 31.15 -12.28
C ARG A 54 7.97 31.37 -12.04
N LYS A 55 7.28 32.10 -12.93
CA LYS A 55 5.83 32.34 -12.80
C LYS A 55 5.00 31.15 -13.24
N ILE A 56 5.56 30.27 -14.08
CA ILE A 56 4.89 29.06 -14.59
C ILE A 56 5.32 27.78 -13.85
N ASP A 57 6.47 27.80 -13.17
CA ASP A 57 6.95 26.68 -12.36
C ASP A 57 6.12 26.53 -11.07
N TYR A 58 4.98 25.87 -11.21
CA TYR A 58 4.04 25.63 -10.11
C TYR A 58 4.31 24.32 -9.36
N PHE A 59 5.12 23.42 -9.94
CA PHE A 59 5.40 22.09 -9.36
C PHE A 59 6.80 22.03 -8.74
N ASP A 60 7.11 23.07 -7.95
CA ASP A 60 8.35 23.16 -7.20
C ASP A 60 8.44 22.14 -6.06
N ASP A 61 9.59 22.14 -5.36
CA ASP A 61 9.84 21.27 -4.22
C ASP A 61 8.83 21.46 -3.09
N SER A 62 8.33 22.70 -2.91
CA SER A 62 7.34 23.02 -1.89
C SER A 62 6.02 22.33 -2.22
N LYS A 63 5.58 22.42 -3.47
CA LYS A 63 4.36 21.79 -3.97
C LYS A 63 4.46 20.27 -3.93
N TYR A 64 5.59 19.71 -4.36
CA TYR A 64 5.85 18.27 -4.26
C TYR A 64 5.77 17.77 -2.82
N ASN A 65 6.46 18.44 -1.88
CA ASN A 65 6.43 18.06 -0.47
C ASN A 65 5.04 18.21 0.14
N TYR A 66 4.29 19.24 -0.25
CA TYR A 66 2.90 19.42 0.16
C TYR A 66 2.01 18.26 -0.31
N ILE A 67 2.08 17.88 -1.59
CA ILE A 67 1.31 16.76 -2.14
C ILE A 67 1.72 15.43 -1.47
N ARG A 68 3.03 15.19 -1.32
CA ARG A 68 3.56 13.99 -0.64
C ARG A 68 3.03 13.89 0.79
N LYS A 69 3.04 14.98 1.54
CA LYS A 69 2.48 15.02 2.90
C LYS A 69 0.99 14.69 2.89
N LYS A 70 0.22 15.28 1.98
CA LYS A 70 -1.22 15.00 1.85
C LYS A 70 -1.52 13.55 1.53
N ILE A 71 -0.73 12.91 0.66
CA ILE A 71 -0.85 11.49 0.34
C ILE A 71 -0.61 10.62 1.59
N LEU A 72 0.44 10.92 2.36
CA LEU A 72 0.76 10.19 3.60
C LEU A 72 -0.31 10.37 4.68
N ASP A 73 -0.76 11.62 4.89
CA ASP A 73 -1.79 11.94 5.87
C ASP A 73 -3.08 11.17 5.57
N ALA A 74 -3.52 11.15 4.30
CA ALA A 74 -4.70 10.39 3.87
C ALA A 74 -4.54 8.88 4.09
N GLY A 75 -3.37 8.30 3.76
CA GLY A 75 -3.10 6.88 4.02
C GLY A 75 -3.15 6.53 5.51
N ASN A 76 -2.56 7.40 6.35
CA ASN A 76 -2.55 7.21 7.80
C ASN A 76 -3.93 7.39 8.44
N GLU A 77 -4.79 8.25 7.90
CA GLU A 77 -6.19 8.37 8.34
C GLU A 77 -6.97 7.08 8.05
N VAL A 78 -6.85 6.56 6.82
CA VAL A 78 -7.52 5.30 6.43
C VAL A 78 -7.09 4.13 7.33
N ILE A 79 -5.79 3.99 7.62
CA ILE A 79 -5.29 2.93 8.52
C ILE A 79 -5.91 3.07 9.92
N ARG A 80 -5.89 4.27 10.49
CA ARG A 80 -6.47 4.53 11.83
C ARG A 80 -7.96 4.24 11.88
N ASP A 81 -8.69 4.56 10.83
CA ASP A 81 -10.13 4.30 10.76
C ASP A 81 -10.43 2.81 10.56
N LEU A 82 -9.64 2.11 9.75
CA LEU A 82 -9.74 0.66 9.61
C LEU A 82 -9.51 -0.05 10.95
N GLU A 83 -8.46 0.31 11.68
CA GLU A 83 -8.16 -0.26 13.00
C GLU A 83 -9.36 -0.12 13.96
N LYS A 84 -9.92 1.09 14.07
CA LYS A 84 -11.11 1.36 14.89
C LYS A 84 -12.35 0.57 14.45
N ASN A 85 -12.60 0.51 13.13
CA ASN A 85 -13.75 -0.22 12.60
C ASN A 85 -13.60 -1.73 12.85
N PHE A 86 -12.39 -2.25 12.75
CA PHE A 86 -12.09 -3.65 13.03
C PHE A 86 -12.25 -3.99 14.51
N ASP A 87 -12.09 -3.04 15.43
CA ASP A 87 -12.41 -3.19 16.86
C ASP A 87 -13.89 -3.41 17.15
N MET A 88 -14.79 -3.00 16.24
CA MET A 88 -16.23 -3.12 16.40
C MET A 88 -16.82 -4.41 15.82
N ILE A 89 -16.00 -5.26 15.16
CA ILE A 89 -16.48 -6.44 14.43
C ILE A 89 -15.82 -7.73 14.93
N GLU A 90 -16.60 -8.82 14.88
CA GLU A 90 -16.08 -10.17 15.06
C GLU A 90 -15.75 -10.78 13.69
N VAL A 91 -14.50 -11.22 13.52
CA VAL A 91 -14.05 -11.86 12.27
C VAL A 91 -13.95 -13.36 12.48
N ARG A 92 -14.60 -14.13 11.59
CA ARG A 92 -14.54 -15.60 11.56
C ARG A 92 -14.22 -16.07 10.15
N ILE A 93 -13.38 -17.11 10.04
CA ILE A 93 -13.10 -17.77 8.76
C ILE A 93 -14.19 -18.81 8.49
N SER A 94 -14.66 -18.89 7.25
CA SER A 94 -15.59 -19.95 6.81
C SER A 94 -15.02 -21.33 7.12
N SER A 95 -15.82 -22.16 7.78
CA SER A 95 -15.52 -23.56 8.09
C SER A 95 -15.20 -24.38 6.83
N GLU A 96 -15.86 -24.08 5.71
CA GLU A 96 -15.59 -24.75 4.42
C GLU A 96 -14.15 -24.48 3.93
N TYR A 97 -13.67 -23.25 4.08
CA TYR A 97 -12.31 -22.89 3.70
C TYR A 97 -11.27 -23.50 4.65
N LEU A 98 -11.55 -23.54 5.96
CA LEU A 98 -10.67 -24.18 6.93
C LEU A 98 -10.46 -25.67 6.60
N GLU A 99 -11.53 -26.39 6.23
CA GLU A 99 -11.43 -27.79 5.81
C GLU A 99 -10.53 -27.97 4.57
N THR A 100 -10.54 -27.04 3.62
CA THR A 100 -9.65 -27.11 2.44
C THR A 100 -8.17 -26.93 2.80
N ILE A 101 -7.84 -26.08 3.77
CA ILE A 101 -6.48 -25.90 4.28
C ILE A 101 -6.04 -27.18 5.00
N THR A 102 -6.85 -27.69 5.93
CA THR A 102 -6.49 -28.89 6.73
C THR A 102 -6.36 -30.17 5.89
N ARG A 103 -7.04 -30.25 4.75
CA ARG A 103 -6.88 -31.35 3.79
C ARG A 103 -5.57 -31.26 2.99
N LYS A 104 -5.08 -30.05 2.71
CA LYS A 104 -3.81 -29.85 1.99
C LYS A 104 -2.61 -30.18 2.87
N ASP A 105 -2.64 -29.76 4.14
CA ASP A 105 -1.54 -30.01 5.07
C ASP A 105 -1.38 -31.50 5.39
N ARG A 106 -2.48 -32.22 5.62
CA ARG A 106 -2.46 -33.68 5.84
C ARG A 106 -1.89 -34.45 4.66
N LYS A 107 -2.29 -34.10 3.43
CA LYS A 107 -1.73 -34.73 2.23
C LYS A 107 -0.22 -34.53 2.14
N LYS A 108 0.28 -33.33 2.46
CA LYS A 108 1.71 -33.02 2.41
C LYS A 108 2.51 -33.82 3.44
N GLU A 109 2.01 -33.93 4.67
CA GLU A 109 2.63 -34.77 5.71
C GLU A 109 2.66 -36.25 5.34
N ASP A 110 1.60 -36.76 4.69
CA ASP A 110 1.54 -38.15 4.24
C ASP A 110 2.56 -38.42 3.12
N TYR A 111 2.78 -37.47 2.19
CA TYR A 111 3.82 -37.57 1.17
C TYR A 111 5.24 -37.52 1.77
N GLU A 112 5.50 -36.60 2.69
CA GLU A 112 6.80 -36.48 3.37
C GLU A 112 7.11 -37.72 4.22
N LYS A 113 6.11 -38.35 4.84
CA LYS A 113 6.29 -39.63 5.55
C LYS A 113 6.61 -40.78 4.59
N LEU A 114 5.98 -40.83 3.41
CA LEU A 114 6.26 -41.84 2.39
C LEU A 114 7.69 -41.71 1.85
N GLU A 115 8.15 -40.50 1.53
CA GLU A 115 9.52 -40.25 1.06
C GLU A 115 10.58 -40.62 2.10
N ASN A 116 10.34 -40.33 3.38
CA ASN A 116 11.27 -40.66 4.47
C ASN A 116 11.24 -42.14 4.90
N SER A 117 10.40 -42.96 4.24
CA SER A 117 10.26 -44.41 4.50
C SER A 117 10.73 -45.29 3.35
N LEU A 118 11.28 -44.69 2.29
CA LEU A 118 11.97 -45.32 1.15
C LEU A 118 13.49 -45.17 1.30
#